data_AF-A0A6J6JBN0-F1
#
_entry.id   AF-A0A6J6JBN0-F1
#
_cell.length_a   1.000
_cell.length_b   1.000
_cell.length_c   1.000
_cell.angle_alpha   90.00
_cell.angle_beta   90.00
_cell.angle_gamma   90.00
#
_symmetry.space_group_name_H-M   'P 1'
#
loop_
_entity.id
_entity.type
_entity.pdbx_description
1 polymer ?
#
loop_
_entity_poly.entity_id
_entity_poly.type
_entity_poly.pdbx_seq_one_letter_code
_entity_poly.pdbx_strand_id
1 'polypeptide(L)' 'MLGAKRLGFEPADCVVFEDAIAGVEAGIEAGVGLVIGVSERALDSAADLVIKDLTGITFDGENLFIPDRLRLR' A
#
# COMPACT_ATOMS: atom_id res chain seq x y z
N MET A 1 7.13 0.21 12.02
CA MET A 1 5.70 -0.18 12.13
C MET A 1 5.53 -1.44 12.97
N LEU A 2 4.49 -1.54 13.83
CA LEU A 2 4.28 -2.72 14.69
C LEU A 2 3.92 -4.00 13.90
N GLY A 3 3.19 -3.87 12.79
CA GLY A 3 2.80 -5.00 11.94
C GLY A 3 4.01 -5.73 11.33
N ALA A 4 4.88 -4.99 10.63
CA ALA A 4 6.12 -5.53 10.05
C ALA A 4 6.99 -6.24 11.12
N LYS A 5 7.21 -5.59 12.27
CA LYS A 5 7.96 -6.16 13.39
C LYS A 5 7.36 -7.48 13.91
N ARG A 6 6.03 -7.59 13.98
CA ARG A 6 5.35 -8.82 14.43
C ARG A 6 5.47 -9.96 13.43
N LEU A 7 5.60 -9.64 12.15
CA LEU A 7 5.79 -10.61 11.07
C LEU A 7 7.28 -10.94 10.84
N GLY A 8 8.19 -10.23 11.49
CA GLY A 8 9.64 -10.44 11.36
C GLY A 8 10.26 -9.79 10.12
N PHE A 9 9.63 -8.77 9.56
CA PHE A 9 10.11 -8.03 8.40
C PHE A 9 10.49 -6.59 8.75
N GLU A 10 11.44 -6.03 8.02
CA GLU A 10 11.69 -4.59 8.01
C GLU A 10 10.56 -3.86 7.25
N PRO A 11 10.17 -2.64 7.67
CA PRO A 11 9.15 -1.88 6.95
C PRO A 11 9.48 -1.66 5.47
N ALA A 12 10.75 -1.44 5.15
CA ALA A 12 11.22 -1.23 3.78
C ALA A 12 10.96 -2.44 2.86
N ASP A 13 10.82 -3.64 3.42
CA ASP A 13 10.49 -4.88 2.70
C ASP A 13 8.98 -5.17 2.68
N CYS A 14 8.15 -4.21 3.11
CA CYS A 14 6.70 -4.35 3.20
C CYS A 14 5.98 -3.46 2.18
N VAL A 15 4.74 -3.85 1.87
CA VAL A 15 3.76 -3.03 1.16
C VAL A 15 2.59 -2.77 2.10
N VAL A 16 2.08 -1.53 2.15
CA VAL A 16 0.88 -1.17 2.90
C VAL A 16 -0.25 -0.81 1.93
N PHE A 17 -1.45 -1.31 2.20
CA PHE A 17 -2.69 -0.91 1.55
C PHE A 17 -3.56 -0.17 2.56
N GLU A 18 -3.94 1.05 2.27
CA GLU A 18 -4.61 1.92 3.25
C GLU A 18 -5.63 2.86 2.57
N ASP A 19 -6.80 3.08 3.19
CA ASP A 19 -7.86 3.91 2.62
C ASP A 19 -8.01 5.28 3.29
N ALA A 20 -7.22 5.54 4.35
CA ALA A 20 -7.18 6.79 5.09
C ALA A 20 -5.84 7.53 4.98
N ILE A 21 -5.89 8.87 4.86
CA ILE A 21 -4.70 9.74 4.78
C ILE A 21 -3.74 9.49 5.95
N ALA A 22 -4.26 9.43 7.18
CA ALA A 22 -3.43 9.24 8.37
C ALA A 22 -2.66 7.91 8.37
N GLY A 23 -3.25 6.84 7.83
CA GLY A 23 -2.56 5.55 7.72
C GLY A 23 -1.50 5.55 6.62
N VAL A 24 -1.78 6.25 5.51
CA VAL A 24 -0.80 6.46 4.42
C VAL A 24 0.43 7.22 4.94
N GLU A 25 0.21 8.33 5.64
CA GLU A 25 1.28 9.11 6.28
C GLU A 25 2.08 8.25 7.25
N ALA A 26 1.41 7.47 8.10
CA ALA A 26 2.09 6.56 9.03
C ALA A 26 2.94 5.49 8.31
N GLY A 27 2.47 4.97 7.16
CA GLY A 27 3.25 4.04 6.33
C GLY A 27 4.51 4.69 5.77
N ILE A 28 4.39 5.91 5.25
CA ILE A 28 5.51 6.68 4.70
C ILE A 28 6.53 7.01 5.80
N GLU A 29 6.08 7.53 6.94
CA GLU A 29 6.94 7.85 8.09
C GLU A 29 7.62 6.61 8.67
N ALA A 30 6.97 5.45 8.58
CA ALA A 30 7.55 4.18 9.01
C ALA A 30 8.60 3.62 8.03
N GLY A 31 8.81 4.25 6.88
CA GLY A 31 9.75 3.81 5.85
C GLY A 31 9.28 2.55 5.12
N VAL A 32 7.97 2.41 4.89
CA VAL A 32 7.42 1.30 4.11
C VAL A 32 7.91 1.38 2.66
N GLY A 33 8.24 0.23 2.05
CA GLY A 33 8.80 0.18 0.70
C GLY A 33 7.85 0.63 -0.40
N LEU A 34 6.55 0.38 -0.23
CA LEU A 34 5.49 0.85 -1.12
C LEU A 34 4.19 1.10 -0.34
N VAL A 35 3.61 2.29 -0.48
CA VAL A 35 2.33 2.65 0.13
C VAL A 35 1.27 2.81 -0.95
N ILE A 36 0.23 1.99 -0.89
CA ILE A 36 -0.87 1.96 -1.85
C ILE A 36 -2.14 2.47 -1.19
N GLY A 37 -2.65 3.58 -1.71
CA GLY A 37 -3.95 4.13 -1.36
C GLY A 37 -5.07 3.27 -1.95
N VAL A 38 -6.12 2.98 -1.18
CA VAL A 38 -7.29 2.24 -1.65
C VAL A 38 -8.51 3.15 -1.69
N SER A 39 -9.27 3.07 -2.78
CA SER A 39 -10.42 3.90 -3.14
C SER A 39 -10.09 5.35 -3.51
N GLU A 40 -11.10 6.05 -4.04
CA GLU A 40 -11.01 7.48 -4.36
C GLU A 40 -10.68 8.35 -3.15
N ARG A 41 -10.98 7.90 -1.92
CA ARG A 41 -10.65 8.63 -0.68
C ARG A 41 -9.15 8.83 -0.48
N ALA A 42 -8.34 7.93 -1.04
CA ALA A 42 -6.90 8.00 -0.92
C ALA A 42 -6.24 8.86 -2.03
N LEU A 43 -7.02 9.43 -2.98
CA LEU A 43 -6.48 10.32 -4.02
C LEU A 43 -5.78 11.55 -3.44
N ASP A 44 -6.31 12.10 -2.36
CA ASP A 44 -5.71 13.27 -1.68
C ASP A 44 -4.59 12.89 -0.71
N SER A 45 -4.25 11.61 -0.59
CA SER A 45 -3.14 11.14 0.24
C SER A 45 -1.80 11.22 -0.49
N ALA A 46 -0.71 11.06 0.26
CA ALA A 46 0.65 10.99 -0.28
C ALA A 46 1.08 9.58 -0.75
N ALA A 47 0.15 8.63 -0.94
CA ALA A 47 0.47 7.27 -1.36
C ALA A 47 1.17 7.22 -2.74
N ASP A 48 2.08 6.28 -2.94
CA ASP A 48 2.84 6.11 -4.19
C ASP A 48 1.93 5.74 -5.36
N LEU A 49 0.92 4.92 -5.11
CA LEU A 49 -0.10 4.48 -6.05
C LEU A 49 -1.47 4.58 -5.39
N VAL A 50 -2.52 4.90 -6.16
CA VAL A 50 -3.90 4.82 -5.67
C VAL A 50 -4.69 3.86 -6.55
N ILE A 51 -5.36 2.90 -5.95
CA ILE A 51 -6.16 1.88 -6.65
C ILE A 51 -7.63 1.98 -6.24
N LYS A 52 -8.52 1.64 -7.17
CA LYS A 52 -9.97 1.65 -6.93
C LYS A 52 -10.39 0.70 -5.81
N ASP A 53 -9.89 -0.53 -5.85
CA ASP A 53 -10.21 -1.62 -4.93
C ASP A 53 -9.16 -2.75 -5.08
N LEU A 54 -9.27 -3.82 -4.30
CA LEU A 54 -8.32 -4.94 -4.30
C LEU A 54 -8.63 -6.02 -5.35
N THR A 55 -9.62 -5.83 -6.24
CA THR A 55 -10.15 -6.89 -7.11
C THR A 55 -9.15 -7.32 -8.18
N GLY A 56 -8.61 -8.52 -8.04
CA GLY A 56 -7.67 -9.09 -9.02
C GLY A 56 -6.21 -8.72 -8.77
N ILE A 57 -5.90 -8.15 -7.60
CA ILE A 57 -4.52 -8.09 -7.10
C ILE A 57 -4.09 -9.48 -6.68
N THR A 58 -2.88 -9.87 -7.05
CA THR A 58 -2.31 -11.18 -6.71
C THR A 58 -0.88 -11.03 -6.23
N PHE A 59 -0.46 -11.93 -5.35
CA PHE A 59 0.93 -12.08 -4.93
C PHE A 59 1.31 -13.56 -5.02
N ASP A 60 2.37 -13.88 -5.74
CA ASP A 60 2.82 -15.27 -5.98
C ASP A 60 3.96 -15.71 -5.06
N GLY A 61 4.39 -14.83 -4.14
CA GLY A 61 5.57 -15.04 -3.28
C GLY A 61 6.77 -14.19 -3.70
N GLU A 62 6.78 -13.69 -4.93
CA GLU A 62 7.87 -12.85 -5.48
C GLU A 62 7.32 -11.54 -6.06
N ASN A 63 6.22 -11.61 -6.81
CA ASN A 63 5.66 -10.50 -7.56
C ASN A 63 4.29 -10.10 -7.03
N LEU A 64 4.16 -8.82 -6.68
CA LEU A 64 2.86 -8.18 -6.47
C LEU A 64 2.33 -7.66 -7.81
N PHE A 65 1.25 -8.24 -8.31
CA PHE A 65 0.59 -7.82 -9.53
C PHE A 65 -0.62 -6.93 -9.22
N ILE A 66 -0.63 -5.73 -9.81
CA ILE A 66 -1.73 -4.77 -9.71
C ILE A 66 -2.24 -4.47 -11.13
N PRO A 67 -3.48 -4.87 -11.48
CA PRO A 67 -4.05 -4.60 -12.79
C PRO A 67 -4.12 -3.10 -13.09
N ASP A 68 -3.67 -2.68 -14.28
CA ASP A 68 -3.67 -1.26 -14.67
C ASP A 68 -5.07 -0.63 -14.62
N ARG A 69 -6.12 -1.42 -14.92
CA ARG A 69 -7.52 -0.98 -14.85
C ARG A 69 -7.98 -0.53 -13.45
N LEU A 70 -7.20 -0.82 -12.41
CA LEU A 70 -7.50 -0.40 -11.04
C LEU A 70 -6.81 0.91 -10.66
N ARG A 71 -5.76 1.34 -11.38
CA ARG A 71 -4.96 2.52 -11.01
C ARG A 71 -5.74 3.80 -11.24
N LEU A 72 -5.81 4.64 -10.22
CA LEU A 72 -6.41 5.97 -10.22
C LEU A 72 -5.35 7.08 -10.26
N ARG A 73 -4.15 6.78 -9.72
CA ARG A 73 -2.90 7.53 -9.79
C ARG A 73 -1.77 6.50 -9.75
#